data_AF-A0A194W2K5-F1
#
_entry.id   AF-A0A194W2K5-F1
#
_cell.length_a   1.000
_cell.length_b   1.000
_cell.length_c   1.000
_cell.angle_alpha   90.00
_cell.angle_beta   90.00
_cell.angle_gamma   90.00
#
_symmetry.space_group_name_H-M   'P 1'
#
loop_
_entity.id
_entity.type
_entity.pdbx_description
1 polymer ?
#
loop_
_entity_poly.entity_id
_entity_poly.type
_entity_poly.pdbx_seq_one_letter_code
_entity_poly.pdbx_strand_id
1 'polypeptide(L)'
;MTSLPPARCCTVGSLHEGEPKGELRNIGNISTYFAYPPDKSTEKALLILSDVIGHKFVNAQLIADEFAANGYFAVLPDLFYSDTVPLNRPEGFQIMEWLKNHMPEHVEPIIDTVLAEMRGPLGCKRIGGVGYCFGGRYVARYLRPGTEKLDVGYTAHPTMMSPEELAGIKGPLSIAAATKDFVFTTAKRHESEAILAKLDVPYQINLYSHVDHGFSVRCDMSVKEQRIAKEGAFAQAVQWFDSYLKA
;
A
#
# COMPACT_ATOMS: atom_id res chain seq x y z
N MET A 1 -10.69 -15.89 0.46
CA MET A 1 -10.24 -14.50 0.22
C MET A 1 -10.81 -13.58 1.29
N THR A 2 -10.00 -12.80 2.01
CA THR A 2 -10.41 -11.74 2.96
C THR A 2 -10.68 -10.40 2.27
N SER A 3 -10.70 -10.36 0.94
CA SER A 3 -11.19 -9.25 0.10
C SER A 3 -11.64 -9.81 -1.25
N LEU A 4 -12.56 -9.16 -1.95
CA LEU A 4 -13.02 -9.60 -3.28
C LEU A 4 -12.00 -9.24 -4.38
N PRO A 5 -12.17 -9.75 -5.62
CA PRO A 5 -11.41 -9.26 -6.77
C PRO A 5 -11.65 -7.76 -7.05
N PRO A 6 -10.78 -7.09 -7.83
CA PRO A 6 -10.96 -5.68 -8.20
C PRO A 6 -12.33 -5.37 -8.81
N ALA A 7 -12.92 -4.23 -8.41
CA ALA A 7 -14.21 -3.74 -8.89
C ALA A 7 -14.09 -2.32 -9.48
N ARG A 8 -15.21 -1.72 -9.95
CA ARG A 8 -15.21 -0.34 -10.50
C ARG A 8 -14.58 0.67 -9.52
N CYS A 9 -14.87 0.53 -8.23
CA CYS A 9 -14.34 1.41 -7.17
C CYS A 9 -12.81 1.35 -7.03
N CYS A 10 -12.13 0.32 -7.55
CA CYS A 10 -10.66 0.26 -7.57
C CYS A 10 -10.02 1.27 -8.53
N THR A 11 -10.81 1.91 -9.40
CA THR A 11 -10.29 2.76 -10.50
C THR A 11 -10.87 4.17 -10.52
N VAL A 12 -11.90 4.45 -9.73
CA VAL A 12 -12.52 5.78 -9.64
C VAL A 12 -11.76 6.62 -8.61
N GLY A 13 -11.53 7.89 -8.92
CA GLY A 13 -10.78 8.78 -8.04
C GLY A 13 -10.65 10.21 -8.52
N SER A 14 -10.27 11.08 -7.60
CA SER A 14 -9.89 12.47 -7.86
C SER A 14 -8.38 12.64 -7.80
N LEU A 15 -7.85 13.60 -8.57
CA LEU A 15 -6.47 14.05 -8.43
C LEU A 15 -6.34 14.93 -7.19
N HIS A 16 -5.20 14.83 -6.50
CA HIS A 16 -4.82 15.73 -5.42
C HIS A 16 -3.94 16.86 -5.96
N GLU A 17 -4.00 18.02 -5.31
CA GLU A 17 -3.17 19.17 -5.66
C GLU A 17 -1.80 19.05 -4.99
N GLY A 18 -0.74 19.35 -5.75
CA GLY A 18 0.63 19.32 -5.26
C GLY A 18 1.62 18.95 -6.35
N GLU A 19 2.88 19.33 -6.16
CA GLU A 19 3.99 18.92 -7.02
C GLU A 19 4.84 17.88 -6.27
N PRO A 20 4.99 16.66 -6.84
CA PRO A 20 5.88 15.65 -6.27
C PRO A 20 7.32 16.15 -6.16
N LYS A 21 7.99 15.86 -5.04
CA LYS A 21 9.33 16.38 -4.69
C LYS A 21 10.44 15.34 -4.72
N GLY A 22 10.09 14.06 -4.62
CA GLY A 22 10.96 12.94 -4.89
C GLY A 22 11.36 12.81 -6.36
N GLU A 23 12.04 11.72 -6.68
CA GLU A 23 12.65 11.48 -7.99
C GLU A 23 12.32 10.11 -8.55
N LEU A 24 12.12 10.03 -9.87
CA LEU A 24 12.01 8.76 -10.60
C LEU A 24 13.40 8.30 -11.01
N ARG A 25 13.77 7.09 -10.59
CA ARG A 25 15.01 6.40 -10.96
C ARG A 25 14.71 4.92 -11.19
N ASN A 26 15.58 4.20 -11.88
CA ASN A 26 15.36 2.77 -12.09
C ASN A 26 16.18 1.94 -11.09
N ILE A 27 15.55 0.88 -10.55
CA ILE A 27 16.25 -0.26 -9.94
C ILE A 27 16.27 -1.36 -10.99
N GLY A 28 17.41 -1.56 -11.65
CA GLY A 28 17.46 -2.40 -12.85
C GLY A 28 16.53 -1.87 -13.95
N ASN A 29 15.52 -2.66 -14.33
CA ASN A 29 14.48 -2.28 -15.29
C ASN A 29 13.16 -1.81 -14.62
N ILE A 30 13.11 -1.72 -13.29
CA ILE A 30 11.93 -1.32 -12.53
C ILE A 30 11.98 0.19 -12.31
N SER A 31 11.04 0.93 -12.87
CA SER A 31 10.89 2.36 -12.61
C SER A 31 10.42 2.57 -11.17
N THR A 32 11.11 3.39 -10.40
CA THR A 32 10.86 3.54 -8.96
C THR A 32 10.91 5.00 -8.56
N TYR A 33 9.91 5.43 -7.81
CA TYR A 33 9.87 6.75 -7.20
C TYR A 33 10.52 6.71 -5.82
N PHE A 34 11.39 7.69 -5.55
CA PHE A 34 12.12 7.80 -4.29
C PHE A 34 11.87 9.14 -3.65
N ALA A 35 11.44 9.14 -2.40
CA ALA A 35 11.35 10.34 -1.58
C ALA A 35 12.20 10.18 -0.32
N TYR A 36 13.12 11.13 -0.13
CA TYR A 36 14.04 11.12 1.00
C TYR A 36 13.56 12.04 2.12
N PRO A 37 13.71 11.64 3.39
CA PRO A 37 13.47 12.53 4.50
C PRO A 37 14.44 13.72 4.49
N PRO A 38 14.14 14.81 5.24
CA PRO A 38 15.00 15.99 5.26
C PRO A 38 16.47 15.71 5.64
N ASP A 39 16.71 14.75 6.53
CA ASP A 39 18.05 14.33 6.97
C ASP A 39 18.74 13.34 5.99
N LYS A 40 18.05 12.95 4.91
CA LYS A 40 18.49 11.98 3.90
C LYS A 40 18.79 10.58 4.45
N SER A 41 18.39 10.26 5.68
CA SER A 41 18.56 8.94 6.26
C SER A 41 17.76 7.88 5.48
N THR A 42 18.38 6.73 5.25
CA THR A 42 17.73 5.54 4.66
C THR A 42 17.48 4.43 5.68
N GLU A 43 17.90 4.61 6.94
CA GLU A 43 17.86 3.54 7.95
C GLU A 43 16.45 3.00 8.19
N LYS A 44 15.44 3.88 8.12
CA LYS A 44 14.02 3.58 8.32
C LYS A 44 13.30 3.87 7.01
N ALA A 45 13.03 2.83 6.26
CA ALA A 45 12.46 2.94 4.93
C ALA A 45 11.03 2.37 4.87
N LEU A 46 10.25 2.85 3.91
CA LEU A 46 8.93 2.35 3.59
C LEU A 46 8.90 1.90 2.13
N LEU A 47 8.60 0.63 1.90
CA LEU A 47 8.25 0.12 0.58
C LEU A 47 6.76 0.36 0.35
N ILE A 48 6.43 1.26 -0.57
CA ILE A 48 5.06 1.61 -0.91
C ILE A 48 4.63 0.80 -2.14
N LEU A 49 3.61 -0.03 -1.94
CA LEU A 49 3.03 -0.91 -2.94
C LEU A 49 1.72 -0.28 -3.40
N SER A 50 1.73 0.25 -4.63
CA SER A 50 0.65 1.08 -5.15
C SER A 50 -0.67 0.32 -5.34
N ASP A 51 -1.74 1.08 -5.54
CA ASP A 51 -2.93 0.55 -6.17
C ASP A 51 -2.70 0.29 -7.68
N VAL A 52 -3.76 -0.11 -8.38
CA VAL A 52 -3.71 -0.45 -9.81
C VAL A 52 -3.42 0.75 -10.73
N ILE A 53 -3.47 1.99 -10.24
CA ILE A 53 -3.16 3.21 -11.02
C ILE A 53 -1.64 3.42 -11.13
N GLY A 54 -0.85 2.82 -10.22
CA GLY A 54 0.60 2.73 -10.33
C GLY A 54 1.39 3.88 -9.70
N HIS A 55 2.72 3.75 -9.73
CA HIS A 55 3.67 4.66 -9.07
C HIS A 55 3.80 6.04 -9.72
N LYS A 56 3.44 6.17 -11.00
CA LYS A 56 3.41 7.46 -11.71
C LYS A 56 2.18 8.29 -11.37
N PHE A 57 1.21 7.74 -10.63
CA PHE A 57 0.05 8.49 -10.21
C PHE A 57 0.43 9.57 -9.20
N VAL A 58 0.08 10.83 -9.47
CA VAL A 58 0.49 11.97 -8.65
C VAL A 58 0.12 11.79 -7.18
N ASN A 59 -1.08 11.28 -6.87
CA ASN A 59 -1.49 11.08 -5.47
C ASN A 59 -0.60 10.04 -4.76
N ALA A 60 -0.10 9.01 -5.47
CA ALA A 60 0.79 8.02 -4.89
C ALA A 60 2.17 8.61 -4.58
N GLN A 61 2.67 9.49 -5.45
CA GLN A 61 3.93 10.21 -5.25
C GLN A 61 3.84 11.23 -4.10
N LEU A 62 2.74 11.98 -4.02
CA LEU A 62 2.48 12.91 -2.90
C LEU A 62 2.42 12.17 -1.56
N ILE A 63 1.81 10.98 -1.51
CA ILE A 63 1.83 10.13 -0.31
C ILE A 63 3.27 9.71 0.06
N ALA A 64 4.10 9.35 -0.92
CA ALA A 64 5.50 9.02 -0.67
C ALA A 64 6.27 10.22 -0.10
N ASP A 65 6.03 11.42 -0.63
CA ASP A 65 6.61 12.66 -0.11
C ASP A 65 6.12 13.00 1.30
N GLU A 66 4.85 12.74 1.62
CA GLU A 66 4.31 12.92 2.97
C GLU A 66 4.98 11.96 3.97
N PHE A 67 5.21 10.70 3.61
CA PHE A 67 5.99 9.78 4.45
C PHE A 67 7.43 10.27 4.64
N ALA A 68 8.06 10.79 3.58
CA ALA A 68 9.39 11.38 3.65
C ALA A 68 9.44 12.59 4.59
N ALA A 69 8.45 13.46 4.53
CA ALA A 69 8.33 14.58 5.47
C ALA A 69 8.19 14.12 6.93
N ASN A 70 7.73 12.89 7.17
CA ASN A 70 7.61 12.26 8.51
C ASN A 70 8.84 11.43 8.92
N GLY A 71 9.95 11.55 8.19
CA GLY A 71 11.24 10.95 8.55
C GLY A 71 11.46 9.52 8.05
N TYR A 72 10.76 9.11 6.99
CA TYR A 72 10.95 7.80 6.37
C TYR A 72 11.54 7.92 4.97
N PHE A 73 12.47 7.03 4.60
CA PHE A 73 12.86 6.90 3.20
C PHE A 73 11.81 6.10 2.43
N ALA A 74 11.05 6.75 1.56
CA ALA A 74 9.97 6.11 0.81
C ALA A 74 10.45 5.63 -0.56
N VAL A 75 10.17 4.37 -0.87
CA VAL A 75 10.49 3.70 -2.14
C VAL A 75 9.20 3.14 -2.72
N LEU A 76 8.80 3.64 -3.89
CA LEU A 76 7.54 3.34 -4.56
C LEU A 76 7.81 2.79 -5.97
N PRO A 77 7.96 1.47 -6.14
CA PRO A 77 8.27 0.86 -7.44
C PRO A 77 7.04 0.70 -8.33
N ASP A 78 7.29 0.60 -9.63
CA ASP A 78 6.35 0.16 -10.65
C ASP A 78 6.07 -1.33 -10.50
N LEU A 79 4.88 -1.68 -9.99
CA LEU A 79 4.46 -3.08 -9.82
C LEU A 79 3.98 -3.75 -11.12
N PHE A 80 3.91 -3.00 -12.23
CA PHE A 80 3.19 -3.40 -13.43
C PHE A 80 4.02 -3.23 -14.71
N TYR A 81 5.30 -2.87 -14.61
CA TYR A 81 6.13 -2.51 -15.78
C TYR A 81 5.40 -1.52 -16.73
N SER A 82 4.75 -0.52 -16.14
CA SER A 82 3.96 0.51 -16.81
C SER A 82 2.67 0.02 -17.51
N ASP A 83 2.26 -1.24 -17.32
CA ASP A 83 0.92 -1.75 -17.65
C ASP A 83 -0.08 -1.41 -16.52
N THR A 84 -0.25 -0.13 -16.22
CA THR A 84 -1.15 0.36 -15.17
C THR A 84 -2.60 0.46 -15.64
N VAL A 85 -3.56 0.32 -14.72
CA VAL A 85 -4.97 0.59 -15.03
C VAL A 85 -5.21 2.11 -15.11
N PRO A 86 -5.84 2.62 -16.18
CA PRO A 86 -6.14 4.04 -16.28
C PRO A 86 -7.11 4.49 -15.17
N LEU A 87 -6.84 5.68 -14.61
CA LEU A 87 -7.77 6.35 -13.70
C LEU A 87 -9.09 6.60 -14.42
N ASN A 88 -10.21 6.40 -13.70
CA ASN A 88 -11.56 6.49 -14.26
C ASN A 88 -11.70 5.60 -15.49
N ARG A 89 -11.31 4.32 -15.32
CA ARG A 89 -11.18 3.32 -16.40
C ARG A 89 -12.29 3.45 -17.46
N PRO A 90 -11.94 3.38 -18.76
CA PRO A 90 -12.91 3.50 -19.83
C PRO A 90 -13.88 2.31 -19.83
N GLU A 91 -15.05 2.52 -20.44
CA GLU A 91 -15.99 1.44 -20.72
C GLU A 91 -15.31 0.36 -21.59
N GLY A 92 -15.55 -0.91 -21.27
CA GLY A 92 -14.93 -2.04 -21.95
C GLY A 92 -13.54 -2.47 -21.42
N PHE A 93 -12.93 -1.74 -20.48
CA PHE A 93 -11.68 -2.19 -19.86
C PHE A 93 -11.88 -3.46 -19.03
N GLN A 94 -11.22 -4.55 -19.44
CA GLN A 94 -11.32 -5.87 -18.82
C GLN A 94 -10.32 -6.05 -17.67
N ILE A 95 -10.65 -5.51 -16.50
CA ILE A 95 -9.79 -5.57 -15.31
C ILE A 95 -9.41 -7.01 -14.89
N MET A 96 -10.27 -7.99 -15.17
CA MET A 96 -9.99 -9.39 -14.89
C MET A 96 -9.00 -10.01 -15.87
N GLU A 97 -8.97 -9.57 -17.13
CA GLU A 97 -7.94 -10.00 -18.10
C GLU A 97 -6.60 -9.36 -17.76
N TRP A 98 -6.60 -8.05 -17.45
CA TRP A 98 -5.43 -7.35 -16.95
C TRP A 98 -4.83 -8.04 -15.71
N LEU A 99 -5.67 -8.47 -14.77
CA LEU A 99 -5.23 -9.12 -13.54
C LEU A 99 -4.46 -10.43 -13.79
N LYS A 100 -4.77 -11.19 -14.86
CA LYS A 100 -4.07 -12.45 -15.16
C LYS A 100 -2.57 -12.25 -15.39
N ASN A 101 -2.19 -11.08 -15.90
CA ASN A 101 -0.78 -10.71 -16.14
C ASN A 101 -0.10 -10.09 -14.90
N HIS A 102 -0.84 -9.90 -13.80
CA HIS A 102 -0.38 -9.22 -12.58
C HIS A 102 -0.64 -10.06 -11.32
N MET A 103 -0.60 -11.37 -11.49
CA MET A 103 -0.63 -12.34 -10.39
C MET A 103 0.73 -12.38 -9.64
N PRO A 104 0.82 -12.96 -8.43
CA PRO A 104 2.03 -12.91 -7.60
C PRO A 104 3.31 -13.31 -8.33
N GLU A 105 3.26 -14.31 -9.20
CA GLU A 105 4.40 -14.78 -10.00
C GLU A 105 5.02 -13.68 -10.89
N HIS A 106 4.29 -12.62 -11.20
CA HIS A 106 4.78 -11.46 -11.95
C HIS A 106 5.24 -10.31 -11.03
N VAL A 107 4.58 -10.14 -9.87
CA VAL A 107 4.80 -8.98 -8.99
C VAL A 107 5.85 -9.25 -7.90
N GLU A 108 5.92 -10.47 -7.38
CA GLU A 108 6.90 -10.83 -6.34
C GLU A 108 8.35 -10.65 -6.80
N PRO A 109 8.75 -11.04 -8.04
CA PRO A 109 10.10 -10.78 -8.51
C PRO A 109 10.48 -9.29 -8.53
N ILE A 110 9.52 -8.40 -8.78
CA ILE A 110 9.71 -6.94 -8.70
C ILE A 110 9.99 -6.55 -7.25
N ILE A 111 9.14 -6.99 -6.33
CA ILE A 111 9.26 -6.66 -4.90
C ILE A 111 10.57 -7.22 -4.33
N ASP A 112 10.95 -8.45 -4.65
CA ASP A 112 12.21 -9.08 -4.23
C ASP A 112 13.41 -8.26 -4.72
N THR A 113 13.42 -7.89 -6.01
CA THR A 113 14.50 -7.05 -6.58
C THR A 113 14.62 -5.71 -5.85
N VAL A 114 13.49 -5.07 -5.56
CA VAL A 114 13.46 -3.78 -4.86
C VAL A 114 13.89 -3.93 -3.41
N LEU A 115 13.46 -4.98 -2.70
CA LEU A 115 13.87 -5.25 -1.32
C LEU A 115 15.37 -5.55 -1.23
N ALA A 116 15.92 -6.33 -2.17
CA ALA A 116 17.35 -6.57 -2.26
C ALA A 116 18.14 -5.27 -2.46
N GLU A 117 17.67 -4.38 -3.35
CA GLU A 117 18.27 -3.05 -3.55
C GLU A 117 18.17 -2.18 -2.28
N MET A 118 17.01 -2.20 -1.62
CA MET A 118 16.78 -1.47 -0.38
C MET A 118 17.72 -1.94 0.74
N ARG A 119 17.85 -3.24 0.96
CA ARG A 119 18.69 -3.81 2.03
C ARG A 119 20.18 -3.72 1.73
N GLY A 120 20.57 -3.88 0.47
CA GLY A 120 21.96 -3.86 0.03
C GLY A 120 22.42 -2.43 -0.31
N PRO A 121 22.44 -2.04 -1.60
CA PRO A 121 22.96 -0.75 -2.05
C PRO A 121 22.41 0.49 -1.32
N LEU A 122 21.11 0.52 -0.99
CA LEU A 122 20.49 1.68 -0.33
C LEU A 122 20.67 1.67 1.20
N GLY A 123 21.15 0.56 1.78
CA GLY A 123 21.51 0.45 3.19
C GLY A 123 20.34 0.51 4.18
N CYS A 124 19.11 0.21 3.76
CA CYS A 124 17.91 0.26 4.61
C CYS A 124 17.95 -0.81 5.71
N LYS A 125 17.96 -0.37 6.98
CA LYS A 125 18.07 -1.28 8.15
C LYS A 125 16.72 -1.82 8.62
N ARG A 126 15.68 -1.00 8.59
CA ARG A 126 14.30 -1.39 8.89
C ARG A 126 13.41 -0.96 7.71
N ILE A 127 12.59 -1.86 7.19
CA ILE A 127 11.68 -1.62 6.07
C ILE A 127 10.25 -1.93 6.52
N GLY A 128 9.41 -0.91 6.56
CA GLY A 128 7.96 -1.08 6.65
C GLY A 128 7.34 -1.24 5.27
N GLY A 129 6.22 -1.95 5.17
CA GLY A 129 5.44 -2.04 3.94
C GLY A 129 4.15 -1.24 4.04
N VAL A 130 3.87 -0.44 3.02
CA VAL A 130 2.64 0.33 2.87
C VAL A 130 1.92 -0.21 1.63
N GLY A 131 0.70 -0.73 1.79
CA GLY A 131 -0.05 -1.31 0.68
C GLY A 131 -1.37 -0.60 0.44
N TYR A 132 -1.64 -0.22 -0.80
CA TYR A 132 -2.92 0.37 -1.19
C TYR A 132 -3.67 -0.53 -2.15
N CYS A 133 -4.93 -0.89 -1.86
CA CYS A 133 -5.74 -1.71 -2.77
C CYS A 133 -5.01 -3.02 -3.15
N PHE A 134 -4.57 -3.12 -4.40
CA PHE A 134 -3.78 -4.22 -4.95
C PHE A 134 -2.49 -4.47 -4.15
N GLY A 135 -1.74 -3.43 -3.80
CA GLY A 135 -0.50 -3.56 -3.03
C GLY A 135 -0.71 -4.12 -1.62
N GLY A 136 -1.92 -4.03 -1.08
CA GLY A 136 -2.26 -4.47 0.28
C GLY A 136 -1.98 -5.95 0.54
N ARG A 137 -2.23 -6.83 -0.45
CA ARG A 137 -1.97 -8.28 -0.30
C ARG A 137 -0.48 -8.57 -0.12
N TYR A 138 0.38 -7.82 -0.81
CA TYR A 138 1.81 -8.07 -0.81
C TYR A 138 2.44 -7.63 0.51
N VAL A 139 1.89 -6.62 1.20
CA VAL A 139 2.29 -6.34 2.59
C VAL A 139 2.10 -7.57 3.48
N ALA A 140 0.95 -8.24 3.42
CA ALA A 140 0.72 -9.45 4.20
C ALA A 140 1.66 -10.60 3.77
N ARG A 141 1.90 -10.78 2.47
CA ARG A 141 2.79 -11.83 1.95
C ARG A 141 4.24 -11.64 2.39
N TYR A 142 4.73 -10.40 2.43
CA TYR A 142 6.11 -10.05 2.80
C TYR A 142 6.30 -9.79 4.31
N LEU A 143 5.23 -9.82 5.11
CA LEU A 143 5.28 -9.89 6.58
C LEU A 143 5.44 -11.32 7.12
N ARG A 144 5.55 -12.32 6.24
CA ARG A 144 5.70 -13.75 6.59
C ARG A 144 7.17 -14.15 6.76
N PRO A 145 7.48 -15.33 7.35
CA PRO A 145 8.82 -15.90 7.40
C PRO A 145 9.45 -16.19 6.02
N GLY A 146 10.75 -15.95 5.82
CA GLY A 146 11.47 -16.01 4.53
C GLY A 146 12.59 -14.95 4.45
N THR A 147 13.59 -15.08 3.58
CA THR A 147 14.90 -14.40 3.68
C THR A 147 14.94 -12.88 3.44
N GLU A 148 13.87 -12.25 2.95
CA GLU A 148 13.81 -10.79 2.72
C GLU A 148 12.41 -10.25 3.08
N LYS A 149 12.27 -9.61 4.25
CA LYS A 149 10.96 -9.26 4.83
C LYS A 149 10.79 -7.79 5.09
N LEU A 150 9.51 -7.43 5.18
CA LEU A 150 9.03 -6.25 5.89
C LEU A 150 9.06 -6.50 7.40
N ASP A 151 9.41 -5.47 8.15
CA ASP A 151 9.44 -5.48 9.62
C ASP A 151 8.06 -5.14 10.22
N VAL A 152 7.32 -4.25 9.54
CA VAL A 152 6.02 -3.71 9.98
C VAL A 152 5.15 -3.46 8.75
N GLY A 153 3.84 -3.73 8.82
CA GLY A 153 2.93 -3.48 7.71
C GLY A 153 1.81 -2.51 8.04
N TYR A 154 1.44 -1.73 7.04
CA TYR A 154 0.21 -0.98 6.98
C TYR A 154 -0.47 -1.23 5.62
N THR A 155 -1.78 -1.41 5.62
CA THR A 155 -2.56 -1.52 4.39
C THR A 155 -3.83 -0.70 4.46
N ALA A 156 -4.22 -0.07 3.35
CA ALA A 156 -5.49 0.60 3.23
C ALA A 156 -6.33 -0.05 2.13
N HIS A 157 -7.61 -0.31 2.47
CA HIS A 157 -8.63 -0.91 1.60
C HIS A 157 -8.06 -2.08 0.74
N PRO A 158 -7.51 -3.14 1.36
CA PRO A 158 -6.80 -4.20 0.64
C PRO A 158 -7.68 -4.96 -0.34
N THR A 159 -7.07 -5.48 -1.41
CA THR A 159 -7.72 -6.27 -2.46
C THR A 159 -6.98 -7.59 -2.65
N MET A 160 -7.72 -8.66 -2.92
CA MET A 160 -7.21 -10.02 -3.14
C MET A 160 -6.31 -10.61 -2.04
N MET A 161 -6.36 -10.10 -0.82
CA MET A 161 -5.72 -10.74 0.33
C MET A 161 -6.48 -12.02 0.69
N SER A 162 -5.77 -13.12 0.94
CA SER A 162 -6.35 -14.40 1.37
C SER A 162 -6.34 -14.55 2.91
N PRO A 163 -7.22 -15.39 3.49
CA PRO A 163 -7.17 -15.74 4.91
C PRO A 163 -5.83 -16.34 5.31
N GLU A 164 -5.24 -17.17 4.44
CA GLU A 164 -3.95 -17.81 4.65
C GLU A 164 -2.82 -16.78 4.59
N GLU A 165 -2.89 -15.82 3.65
CA GLU A 165 -1.99 -14.64 3.58
C GLU A 165 -1.97 -13.90 4.90
N LEU A 166 -3.14 -13.54 5.41
CA LEU A 166 -3.28 -12.81 6.65
C LEU A 166 -2.88 -13.64 7.88
N ALA A 167 -3.27 -14.91 7.97
CA ALA A 167 -2.94 -15.78 9.09
C ALA A 167 -1.44 -16.11 9.18
N GLY A 168 -0.70 -15.96 8.08
CA GLY A 168 0.72 -16.26 8.01
C GLY A 168 1.65 -15.16 8.52
N ILE A 169 1.14 -13.94 8.77
CA ILE A 169 1.98 -12.80 9.16
C ILE A 169 2.68 -13.05 10.50
N LYS A 170 3.87 -12.46 10.66
CA LYS A 170 4.65 -12.51 11.90
C LYS A 170 5.08 -11.14 12.43
N GLY A 171 4.81 -10.06 11.68
CA GLY A 171 5.08 -8.70 12.11
C GLY A 171 3.79 -7.92 12.41
N PRO A 172 3.90 -6.74 13.05
CA PRO A 172 2.76 -5.88 13.34
C PRO A 172 2.04 -5.42 12.06
N LEU A 173 0.71 -5.46 12.04
CA LEU A 173 -0.11 -5.04 10.89
C LEU A 173 -1.24 -4.07 11.26
N SER A 174 -1.31 -2.93 10.58
CA SER A 174 -2.45 -1.99 10.68
C SER A 174 -3.26 -1.94 9.37
N ILE A 175 -4.58 -1.92 9.48
CA ILE A 175 -5.53 -1.89 8.35
C ILE A 175 -6.41 -0.64 8.45
N ALA A 176 -6.42 0.19 7.41
CA ALA A 176 -7.38 1.27 7.23
C ALA A 176 -8.52 0.81 6.30
N ALA A 177 -9.72 0.64 6.87
CA ALA A 177 -10.88 0.11 6.19
C ALA A 177 -11.90 1.20 5.86
N ALA A 178 -12.54 1.09 4.69
CA ALA A 178 -13.69 1.92 4.32
C ALA A 178 -15.02 1.27 4.73
N THR A 179 -16.01 2.10 5.03
CA THR A 179 -17.38 1.62 5.33
C THR A 179 -18.14 1.18 4.08
N LYS A 180 -17.91 1.85 2.93
CA LYS A 180 -18.56 1.54 1.65
C LYS A 180 -17.58 0.83 0.71
N ASP A 181 -17.01 -0.28 1.16
CA ASP A 181 -16.05 -1.06 0.39
C ASP A 181 -16.70 -2.32 -0.18
N PHE A 182 -16.82 -2.40 -1.51
CA PHE A 182 -17.33 -3.58 -2.21
C PHE A 182 -16.28 -4.69 -2.35
N VAL A 183 -15.02 -4.40 -2.05
CA VAL A 183 -13.90 -5.34 -2.11
C VAL A 183 -13.57 -5.84 -0.71
N PHE A 184 -13.23 -4.94 0.20
CA PHE A 184 -13.02 -5.23 1.62
C PHE A 184 -14.31 -5.04 2.43
N THR A 185 -15.33 -5.81 2.05
CA THR A 185 -16.69 -5.73 2.62
C THR A 185 -16.72 -5.91 4.14
N THR A 186 -17.80 -5.50 4.80
CA THR A 186 -18.01 -5.73 6.25
C THR A 186 -17.78 -7.18 6.67
N ALA A 187 -18.32 -8.16 5.92
CA ALA A 187 -18.12 -9.57 6.22
C ALA A 187 -16.63 -9.97 6.16
N LYS A 188 -15.92 -9.45 5.15
CA LYS A 188 -14.49 -9.70 4.95
C LYS A 188 -13.59 -9.00 5.97
N ARG A 189 -13.97 -7.79 6.40
CA ARG A 189 -13.33 -7.10 7.52
C ARG A 189 -13.46 -7.89 8.82
N HIS A 190 -14.65 -8.41 9.14
CA HIS A 190 -14.86 -9.23 10.35
C HIS A 190 -14.10 -10.56 10.26
N GLU A 191 -14.02 -11.18 9.09
CA GLU A 191 -13.17 -12.36 8.87
C GLU A 191 -11.69 -12.04 9.15
N SER A 192 -11.18 -10.90 8.67
CA SER A 192 -9.82 -10.44 8.98
C SER A 192 -9.59 -10.19 10.47
N GLU A 193 -10.53 -9.54 11.15
CA GLU A 193 -10.48 -9.32 12.60
C GLU A 193 -10.41 -10.66 13.36
N ALA A 194 -11.25 -11.62 13.01
CA ALA A 194 -11.27 -12.95 13.63
C ALA A 194 -9.99 -13.76 13.38
N ILE A 195 -9.32 -13.55 12.25
CA ILE A 195 -8.00 -14.14 11.95
C ILE A 195 -6.93 -13.48 12.80
N LEU A 196 -6.86 -12.15 12.79
CA LEU A 196 -5.85 -11.37 13.51
C LEU A 196 -5.92 -11.58 15.02
N ALA A 197 -7.11 -11.68 15.59
CA ALA A 197 -7.32 -11.97 17.01
C ALA A 197 -6.74 -13.31 17.48
N LYS A 198 -6.39 -14.23 16.56
CA LYS A 198 -5.77 -15.52 16.87
C LYS A 198 -4.24 -15.49 16.75
N LEU A 199 -3.67 -14.39 16.27
CA LEU A 199 -2.24 -14.26 16.07
C LEU A 199 -1.59 -13.60 17.28
N ASP A 200 -0.36 -14.00 17.57
CA ASP A 200 0.49 -13.37 18.60
C ASP A 200 1.33 -12.25 17.96
N VAL A 201 0.65 -11.28 17.32
CA VAL A 201 1.26 -10.08 16.74
C VAL A 201 0.39 -8.85 17.03
N PRO A 202 0.97 -7.65 17.21
CA PRO A 202 0.18 -6.44 17.32
C PRO A 202 -0.60 -6.18 16.03
N TYR A 203 -1.88 -5.85 16.16
CA TYR A 203 -2.68 -5.44 15.02
C TYR A 203 -3.61 -4.28 15.34
N GLN A 204 -4.00 -3.54 14.31
CA GLN A 204 -4.98 -2.45 14.38
C GLN A 204 -5.88 -2.50 13.15
N ILE A 205 -7.18 -2.29 13.34
CA ILE A 205 -8.11 -2.02 12.23
C ILE A 205 -8.90 -0.76 12.59
N ASN A 206 -8.78 0.28 11.77
CA ASN A 206 -9.63 1.47 11.87
C ASN A 206 -10.66 1.46 10.74
N LEU A 207 -11.90 1.84 11.07
CA LEU A 207 -12.99 1.93 10.11
C LEU A 207 -13.37 3.39 9.86
N TYR A 208 -13.23 3.84 8.62
CA TYR A 208 -13.54 5.20 8.20
C TYR A 208 -14.92 5.28 7.53
N SER A 209 -15.78 6.14 8.08
CA SER A 209 -17.13 6.35 7.59
C SER A 209 -17.18 7.22 6.32
N HIS A 210 -18.26 7.13 5.55
CA HIS A 210 -18.54 8.01 4.39
C HIS A 210 -17.53 7.93 3.23
N VAL A 211 -16.72 6.88 3.22
CA VAL A 211 -15.72 6.65 2.18
C VAL A 211 -15.86 5.28 1.54
N ASP A 212 -15.47 5.22 0.27
CA ASP A 212 -15.46 4.03 -0.56
C ASP A 212 -14.06 3.41 -0.65
N HIS A 213 -13.95 2.30 -1.38
CA HIS A 213 -12.66 1.72 -1.73
C HIS A 213 -11.74 2.74 -2.43
N GLY A 214 -10.45 2.77 -2.07
CA GLY A 214 -9.49 3.73 -2.61
C GLY A 214 -9.37 5.05 -1.87
N PHE A 215 -10.15 5.27 -0.81
CA PHE A 215 -10.24 6.59 -0.17
C PHE A 215 -8.92 7.18 0.31
N SER A 216 -7.96 6.36 0.75
CA SER A 216 -6.68 6.90 1.24
C SER A 216 -5.77 7.40 0.11
N VAL A 217 -6.06 7.04 -1.14
CA VAL A 217 -5.28 7.44 -2.32
C VAL A 217 -6.06 8.38 -3.23
N ARG A 218 -7.35 8.15 -3.43
CA ARG A 218 -8.13 8.65 -4.56
C ARG A 218 -9.38 9.44 -4.18
N CYS A 219 -9.59 9.74 -2.90
CA CYS A 219 -10.78 10.48 -2.47
C CYS A 219 -10.82 11.91 -3.02
N ASP A 220 -12.02 12.48 -3.06
CA ASP A 220 -12.25 13.88 -3.36
C ASP A 220 -11.92 14.74 -2.13
N MET A 221 -10.85 15.53 -2.22
CA MET A 221 -10.37 16.38 -1.13
C MET A 221 -11.29 17.58 -0.86
N SER A 222 -12.21 17.94 -1.76
CA SER A 222 -13.20 18.99 -1.55
C SER A 222 -14.32 18.53 -0.60
N VAL A 223 -14.59 17.22 -0.53
CA VAL A 223 -15.59 16.64 0.36
C VAL A 223 -14.98 16.44 1.75
N LYS A 224 -15.54 17.12 2.76
CA LYS A 224 -14.99 17.19 4.11
C LYS A 224 -14.79 15.80 4.74
N GLU A 225 -15.78 14.93 4.65
CA GLU A 225 -15.77 13.61 5.26
C GLU A 225 -14.70 12.71 4.63
N GLN A 226 -14.53 12.82 3.31
CA GLN A 226 -13.52 12.08 2.56
C GLN A 226 -12.11 12.54 2.90
N ARG A 227 -11.89 13.86 2.96
CA ARG A 227 -10.62 14.46 3.36
C ARG A 227 -10.21 14.02 4.78
N ILE A 228 -11.11 14.14 5.76
CA ILE A 228 -10.85 13.72 7.15
C ILE A 228 -10.50 12.23 7.21
N ALA A 229 -11.19 11.38 6.45
CA ALA A 229 -10.89 9.96 6.41
C ALA A 229 -9.51 9.66 5.81
N LYS A 230 -9.12 10.31 4.71
CA LYS A 230 -7.78 10.14 4.12
C LYS A 230 -6.68 10.61 5.07
N GLU A 231 -6.84 11.81 5.65
CA GLU A 231 -5.89 12.37 6.61
C GLU A 231 -5.76 11.47 7.85
N GLY A 232 -6.89 10.97 8.36
CA GLY A 232 -6.91 10.02 9.47
C GLY A 232 -6.22 8.70 9.16
N ALA A 233 -6.43 8.14 7.96
CA ALA A 233 -5.75 6.92 7.52
C ALA A 233 -4.24 7.13 7.38
N PHE A 234 -3.80 8.29 6.88
CA PHE A 234 -2.37 8.63 6.82
C PHE A 234 -1.78 8.79 8.23
N ALA A 235 -2.47 9.50 9.13
CA ALA A 235 -2.04 9.65 10.52
C ALA A 235 -1.94 8.30 11.25
N GLN A 236 -2.90 7.39 11.01
CA GLN A 236 -2.84 6.01 11.49
C GLN A 236 -1.56 5.29 11.00
N ALA A 237 -1.22 5.41 9.72
CA ALA A 237 -0.01 4.79 9.17
C ALA A 237 1.26 5.33 9.85
N VAL A 238 1.40 6.65 9.97
CA VAL A 238 2.55 7.29 10.62
C VAL A 238 2.64 6.87 12.08
N GLN A 239 1.55 6.93 12.85
CA GLN A 239 1.53 6.49 14.24
C GLN A 239 1.96 5.02 14.39
N TRP A 240 1.49 4.15 13.48
CA TRP A 240 1.84 2.74 13.48
C TRP A 240 3.34 2.52 13.24
N PHE A 241 3.91 3.15 12.22
CA PHE A 241 5.34 3.04 11.94
C PHE A 241 6.21 3.73 13.00
N ASP A 242 5.76 4.81 13.62
CA ASP A 242 6.46 5.43 14.74
C ASP A 242 6.57 4.44 15.92
N SER A 243 5.51 3.68 16.17
CA SER A 243 5.43 2.74 17.29
C SER A 243 6.22 1.45 17.07
N TYR A 244 6.27 0.94 15.83
CA TYR A 244 6.82 -0.40 15.56
C TYR A 244 8.05 -0.41 14.67
N LEU A 245 8.26 0.61 13.83
CA LEU A 245 9.40 0.67 12.89
C LEU A 245 10.52 1.57 13.40
N LYS A 246 10.19 2.68 14.09
CA LYS A 246 11.18 3.56 14.74
C LYS A 246 11.69 3.03 16.09
N ALA A 247 10.96 2.09 16.69
CA ALA A 247 11.29 1.42 17.94
C ALA A 247 12.48 0.45 17.82
#